data_AF-A0A4Q7MIJ8-F1
#
_entry.id   AF-A0A4Q7MIJ8-F1
#
_cell.length_a   1.000
_cell.length_b   1.000
_cell.length_c   1.000
_cell.angle_alpha   90.00
_cell.angle_beta   90.00
_cell.angle_gamma   90.00
#
_symmetry.space_group_name_H-M   'P 1'
#
loop_
_entity.id
_entity.type
_entity.pdbx_description
1 polymer ?
#
loop_
_entity_poly.entity_id
_entity_poly.type
_entity_poly.pdbx_seq_one_letter_code
_entity_poly.pdbx_strand_id
1 'polypeptide(L)'
;MTALPARSAPAPRRTPAPEPERRLRPVPEPGGRAKPRLAYAIIALGGVAVIVVVQLLLSIAVAQGAYEIDSYQVQQATLAREEQKLSEDLDRVESPQFLAANAEALGMVPNANPVYLRLSDGAVLGEPTAAIGGAAASAPLVPNALISGVPLVTEQQPVQTPSGGTPGEASASAPGATPVVPPPPADGLPTPATH
;
A
#
# COMPACT_ATOMS: atom_id res chain seq x y z
N MET A 1 129.49 69.69 46.43
CA MET A 1 128.38 70.46 45.84
C MET A 1 128.19 69.99 44.41
N THR A 2 126.93 69.75 44.01
CA THR A 2 126.44 69.73 42.60
C THR A 2 126.78 68.46 41.79
N ALA A 3 125.94 67.41 41.78
CA ALA A 3 124.69 67.20 41.02
C ALA A 3 124.90 66.96 39.51
N LEU A 4 124.50 65.78 39.00
CA LEU A 4 124.06 65.47 37.61
C LEU A 4 123.83 63.93 37.42
N PRO A 5 123.05 63.45 36.43
CA PRO A 5 121.63 63.10 36.62
C PRO A 5 121.26 61.63 36.29
N ALA A 6 120.03 61.27 36.65
CA ALA A 6 119.36 60.01 36.34
C ALA A 6 119.16 59.80 34.84
N ARG A 7 119.40 58.56 34.37
CA ARG A 7 119.09 58.10 33.01
C ARG A 7 118.07 56.96 33.10
N SER A 8 116.84 57.24 32.72
CA SER A 8 115.72 56.30 32.66
C SER A 8 115.88 55.33 31.48
N ALA A 9 115.77 54.03 31.75
CA ALA A 9 115.76 52.96 30.74
C ALA A 9 114.39 52.85 30.02
N PRO A 10 114.33 52.45 28.75
CA PRO A 10 113.06 52.30 28.04
C PRO A 10 112.37 50.97 28.39
N ALA A 11 111.05 51.02 28.58
CA ALA A 11 110.21 49.85 28.85
C ALA A 11 109.94 49.01 27.58
N PRO A 12 109.78 47.67 27.70
CA PRO A 12 109.56 46.78 26.56
C PRO A 12 108.13 46.90 26.00
N ARG A 13 108.00 46.89 24.67
CA ARG A 13 106.72 46.87 23.94
C ARG A 13 106.10 45.47 24.02
N ARG A 14 104.85 45.37 24.49
CA ARG A 14 104.03 44.15 24.43
C ARG A 14 103.36 44.04 23.06
N THR A 15 103.57 42.92 22.38
CA THR A 15 102.83 42.52 21.17
C THR A 15 101.43 42.04 21.57
N PRO A 16 100.33 42.46 20.92
CA PRO A 16 99.00 41.96 21.25
C PRO A 16 98.81 40.52 20.76
N ALA A 17 98.15 39.69 21.58
CA ALA A 17 97.79 38.31 21.25
C ALA A 17 96.54 38.27 20.34
N PRO A 18 96.40 37.25 19.46
CA PRO A 18 95.25 37.15 18.55
C PRO A 18 93.96 36.76 19.30
N GLU A 19 92.87 37.49 19.03
CA GLU A 19 91.53 37.23 19.55
C GLU A 19 90.85 36.03 18.86
N PRO A 20 89.95 35.29 19.56
CA PRO A 20 89.25 34.14 19.00
C PRO A 20 88.08 34.55 18.09
N GLU A 21 88.03 34.02 16.87
CA GLU A 21 86.96 34.26 15.90
C GLU A 21 85.60 33.76 16.41
N ARG A 22 84.61 34.67 16.49
CA ARG A 22 83.20 34.34 16.75
C ARG A 22 82.55 33.78 15.48
N ARG A 23 82.24 32.48 15.47
CA ARG A 23 81.41 31.86 14.43
C ARG A 23 79.93 32.13 14.71
N LEU A 24 79.26 32.82 13.78
CA LEU A 24 77.81 33.01 13.78
C LEU A 24 77.14 31.75 13.20
N ARG A 25 76.17 31.20 13.95
CA ARG A 25 75.39 30.02 13.55
C ARG A 25 74.01 30.50 13.04
N PRO A 26 73.56 30.09 11.84
CA PRO A 26 72.25 30.45 11.34
C PRO A 26 71.14 29.86 12.24
N VAL A 27 70.18 30.70 12.62
CA VAL A 27 68.96 30.30 13.34
C VAL A 27 68.03 29.58 12.37
N PRO A 28 67.45 28.41 12.72
CA PRO A 28 66.51 27.72 11.83
C PRO A 28 65.23 28.54 11.65
N GLU A 29 64.77 28.65 10.42
CA GLU A 29 63.51 29.31 10.08
C GLU A 29 62.32 28.59 10.75
N PRO A 30 61.34 29.33 11.31
CA PRO A 30 60.18 28.71 11.92
C PRO A 30 59.34 28.01 10.84
N GLY A 31 59.24 26.68 10.95
CA GLY A 31 58.43 25.83 10.07
C GLY A 31 56.99 26.32 9.95
N GLY A 32 56.44 26.19 8.73
CA GLY A 32 55.17 26.77 8.32
C GLY A 32 54.03 26.54 9.30
N ARG A 33 53.37 27.63 9.71
CA ARG A 33 52.16 27.61 10.54
C ARG A 33 51.07 26.81 9.80
N ALA A 34 50.64 25.69 10.38
CA ALA A 34 49.44 24.98 9.94
C ALA A 34 48.28 25.99 9.91
N LYS A 35 47.52 26.03 8.81
CA LYS A 35 46.46 27.03 8.60
C LYS A 35 45.11 26.46 9.08
N PRO A 36 44.70 26.66 10.35
CA PRO A 36 43.47 26.08 10.90
C PRO A 36 42.20 26.55 10.15
N ARG A 37 42.25 27.74 9.53
CA ARG A 37 41.16 28.26 8.69
C ARG A 37 40.83 27.36 7.50
N LEU A 38 41.81 26.66 6.94
CA LEU A 38 41.58 25.72 5.85
C LEU A 38 40.84 24.47 6.34
N ALA A 39 41.18 23.98 7.54
CA ALA A 39 40.49 22.85 8.16
C ALA A 39 39.01 23.15 8.42
N TYR A 40 38.69 24.34 8.96
CA TYR A 40 37.30 24.75 9.17
C TYR A 40 36.51 24.86 7.85
N ALA A 41 37.13 25.37 6.78
CA ALA A 41 36.49 25.46 5.47
C ALA A 41 36.17 24.07 4.87
N ILE A 42 37.09 23.11 5.01
CA ILE A 42 36.89 21.73 4.55
C ILE A 42 35.76 21.07 5.36
N ILE A 43 35.73 21.25 6.68
CA ILE A 43 34.68 20.70 7.54
C ILE A 43 33.31 21.30 7.18
N ALA A 44 33.23 22.62 6.98
CA ALA A 44 32.00 23.29 6.61
C ALA A 44 31.48 22.79 5.24
N LEU A 45 32.36 22.73 4.23
CA LEU A 45 32.01 22.24 2.90
C LEU A 45 31.60 20.76 2.92
N GLY A 46 32.32 19.93 3.68
CA GLY A 46 31.98 18.53 3.91
C GLY A 46 30.61 18.36 4.56
N GLY A 47 30.31 19.17 5.59
CA GLY A 47 29.00 19.18 6.25
C GLY A 47 27.87 19.54 5.28
N VAL A 48 28.04 20.58 4.45
CA VAL A 48 27.07 20.93 3.42
C VAL A 48 26.88 19.81 2.40
N ALA A 49 27.98 19.19 1.93
CA ALA A 49 27.91 18.06 1.01
C ALA A 49 27.14 16.87 1.60
N VAL A 50 27.36 16.54 2.87
CA VAL A 50 26.61 15.48 3.58
C VAL A 50 25.12 15.81 3.63
N ILE A 51 24.75 17.04 3.98
CA ILE A 51 23.34 17.45 4.03
C ILE A 51 22.67 17.28 2.65
N VAL A 52 23.32 17.72 1.58
CA VAL A 52 22.80 17.58 0.21
C VAL A 52 22.60 16.11 -0.16
N VAL A 53 23.56 15.24 0.16
CA VAL A 53 23.46 13.80 -0.11
C VAL A 53 22.30 13.17 0.69
N VAL A 54 22.17 13.49 1.98
CA VAL A 54 21.06 13.00 2.83
C VAL A 54 19.72 13.44 2.26
N GLN A 55 19.60 14.70 1.84
CA GLN A 55 18.35 15.23 1.29
C GLN A 55 17.98 14.56 -0.04
N LEU A 56 18.96 14.28 -0.90
CA LEU A 56 18.72 13.56 -2.14
C LEU A 56 18.25 12.12 -1.89
N LEU A 57 18.90 11.40 -0.96
CA LEU A 57 18.50 10.04 -0.60
C LEU A 57 17.10 10.00 0.02
N LEU A 58 16.77 10.96 0.88
CA LEU A 58 15.42 11.08 1.43
C LEU A 58 14.39 11.33 0.34
N SER A 59 14.69 12.20 -0.63
CA SER A 59 13.80 12.44 -1.78
C SER A 59 13.57 11.17 -2.62
N ILE A 60 14.60 10.35 -2.83
CA ILE A 60 14.49 9.09 -3.56
C ILE A 60 13.64 8.09 -2.78
N ALA A 61 13.87 7.96 -1.47
CA ALA A 61 13.10 7.08 -0.60
C ALA A 61 11.61 7.49 -0.54
N VAL A 62 11.32 8.79 -0.46
CA VAL A 62 9.95 9.32 -0.53
C VAL A 62 9.31 9.03 -1.89
N ALA A 63 10.05 9.17 -2.99
CA ALA A 63 9.55 8.85 -4.31
C ALA A 63 9.20 7.36 -4.45
N GLN A 64 10.03 6.44 -3.94
CA GLN A 64 9.75 5.01 -3.94
C GLN A 64 8.55 4.66 -3.04
N GLY A 65 8.49 5.23 -1.84
CA GLY A 65 7.36 5.03 -0.92
C GLY A 65 6.03 5.55 -1.47
N ALA A 66 6.05 6.59 -2.32
CA ALA A 66 4.86 7.11 -2.97
C ALA A 66 4.24 6.12 -3.97
N TYR A 67 5.07 5.37 -4.73
CA TYR A 67 4.56 4.35 -5.66
C TYR A 67 4.01 3.13 -4.95
N GLU A 68 4.61 2.70 -3.84
CA GLU A 68 4.07 1.60 -3.03
C GLU A 68 2.70 1.99 -2.45
N ILE A 69 2.59 3.19 -1.86
CA ILE A 69 1.33 3.71 -1.32
C ILE A 69 0.26 3.84 -2.41
N ASP A 70 0.62 4.34 -3.60
CA ASP A 70 -0.30 4.42 -4.74
C ASP A 70 -0.80 3.02 -5.15
N SER A 71 0.10 2.03 -5.21
CA SER A 71 -0.27 0.65 -5.54
C SER A 71 -1.25 0.03 -4.53
N TYR A 72 -1.10 0.35 -3.23
CA TYR A 72 -2.03 -0.10 -2.19
C TYR A 72 -3.36 0.65 -2.26
N GLN A 73 -3.36 1.94 -2.56
CA GLN A 73 -4.59 2.72 -2.75
C GLN A 73 -5.40 2.22 -3.96
N VAL A 74 -4.73 1.90 -5.07
CA VAL A 74 -5.38 1.30 -6.25
C VAL A 74 -6.00 -0.06 -5.91
N GLN A 75 -5.30 -0.89 -5.14
CA GLN A 75 -5.84 -2.17 -4.66
C GLN A 75 -7.07 -1.96 -3.78
N GLN A 76 -7.01 -1.06 -2.80
CA GLN A 76 -8.16 -0.75 -1.95
C GLN A 76 -9.36 -0.24 -2.76
N ALA A 77 -9.14 0.67 -3.71
CA ALA A 77 -10.19 1.17 -4.58
C ALA A 77 -10.80 0.06 -5.45
N THR A 78 -10.00 -0.92 -5.88
CA THR A 78 -10.47 -2.07 -6.64
C THR A 78 -11.33 -2.99 -5.76
N LEU A 79 -10.85 -3.36 -4.57
CA LEU A 79 -11.61 -4.20 -3.64
C LEU A 79 -12.92 -3.53 -3.20
N ALA A 80 -12.92 -2.22 -2.93
CA ALA A 80 -14.14 -1.51 -2.57
C ALA A 80 -15.19 -1.53 -3.69
N ARG A 81 -14.76 -1.45 -4.96
CA ARG A 81 -15.67 -1.59 -6.11
C ARG A 81 -16.23 -3.01 -6.23
N GLU A 82 -15.40 -4.02 -5.97
CA GLU A 82 -15.85 -5.41 -5.96
C GLU A 82 -16.87 -5.68 -4.85
N GLU A 83 -16.62 -5.16 -3.65
CA GLU A 83 -17.55 -5.23 -2.53
C GLU A 83 -18.89 -4.58 -2.88
N GLN A 84 -18.85 -3.35 -3.43
CA GLN A 84 -20.07 -2.65 -3.83
C GLN A 84 -20.86 -3.44 -4.89
N LYS A 85 -20.17 -4.02 -5.87
CA LYS A 85 -20.80 -4.86 -6.88
C LYS A 85 -21.46 -6.09 -6.26
N LEU A 86 -20.77 -6.77 -5.36
CA LEU A 86 -21.29 -7.97 -4.72
C LEU A 86 -22.46 -7.66 -3.78
N SER A 87 -22.41 -6.53 -3.07
CA SER A 87 -23.53 -6.04 -2.28
C SER A 87 -24.75 -5.75 -3.15
N GLU A 88 -24.57 -5.11 -4.30
CA GLU A 88 -25.67 -4.85 -5.24
C GLU A 88 -26.28 -6.16 -5.79
N ASP A 89 -25.43 -7.14 -6.10
CA ASP A 89 -25.88 -8.47 -6.53
C ASP A 89 -26.66 -9.18 -5.40
N LEU A 90 -26.22 -9.04 -4.15
CA LEU A 90 -26.92 -9.59 -2.98
C LEU A 90 -28.26 -8.89 -2.76
N ASP A 91 -28.29 -7.56 -2.74
CA ASP A 91 -29.52 -6.76 -2.59
C ASP A 91 -30.54 -7.10 -3.69
N ARG A 92 -30.06 -7.38 -4.90
CA ARG A 92 -30.88 -7.79 -6.03
C ARG A 92 -31.55 -9.15 -5.78
N VAL A 93 -30.82 -10.16 -5.31
CA VAL A 93 -31.37 -11.50 -5.04
C VAL A 93 -32.15 -11.59 -3.73
N GLU A 94 -31.85 -10.75 -2.74
CA GLU A 94 -32.61 -10.66 -1.49
C GLU A 94 -33.85 -9.76 -1.64
N SER A 95 -34.00 -9.07 -2.77
CA SER A 95 -35.11 -8.15 -2.98
C SER A 95 -36.48 -8.85 -2.83
N PRO A 96 -37.48 -8.21 -2.19
CA PRO A 96 -38.79 -8.83 -1.97
C PRO A 96 -39.49 -9.29 -3.26
N GLN A 97 -39.26 -8.56 -4.36
CA GLN A 97 -39.82 -8.91 -5.67
C GLN A 97 -39.18 -10.18 -6.23
N PHE A 98 -37.85 -10.33 -6.09
CA PHE A 98 -37.15 -11.56 -6.50
C PHE A 98 -37.58 -12.75 -5.64
N LEU A 99 -37.69 -12.57 -4.32
CA LEU A 99 -38.14 -13.63 -3.42
C LEU A 99 -39.59 -14.05 -3.71
N ALA A 100 -40.49 -13.11 -3.98
CA ALA A 100 -41.87 -13.42 -4.36
C ALA A 100 -41.95 -14.20 -5.68
N ALA A 101 -41.15 -13.82 -6.68
CA ALA A 101 -41.09 -14.54 -7.96
C ALA A 101 -40.55 -15.98 -7.78
N ASN A 102 -39.52 -16.17 -6.94
CA ASN A 102 -39.00 -17.50 -6.61
C ASN A 102 -39.99 -18.34 -5.81
N ALA A 103 -40.72 -17.72 -4.88
CA ALA A 103 -41.77 -18.37 -4.12
C ALA A 103 -42.88 -18.90 -5.04
N GLU A 104 -43.32 -18.08 -5.99
CA GLU A 104 -44.32 -18.46 -6.98
C GLU A 104 -43.81 -19.57 -7.91
N ALA A 105 -42.54 -19.51 -8.34
CA ALA A 105 -41.93 -20.58 -9.12
C ALA A 105 -41.93 -21.93 -8.39
N LEU A 106 -41.86 -21.91 -7.05
CA LEU A 106 -42.00 -23.08 -6.19
C LEU A 106 -43.47 -23.46 -5.89
N GLY A 107 -44.44 -22.74 -6.45
CA GLY A 107 -45.88 -22.97 -6.25
C GLY A 107 -46.48 -22.33 -5.01
N MET A 108 -45.74 -21.46 -4.30
CA MET A 108 -46.29 -20.69 -3.19
C MET A 108 -47.17 -19.55 -3.72
N VAL A 109 -48.23 -19.23 -2.97
CA VAL A 109 -49.24 -18.24 -3.37
C VAL A 109 -49.43 -17.23 -2.24
N PRO A 110 -49.47 -15.92 -2.52
CA PRO A 110 -49.77 -14.91 -1.50
C PRO A 110 -51.18 -15.09 -0.95
N ASN A 111 -51.31 -15.09 0.38
CA ASN A 111 -52.61 -15.12 1.04
C ASN A 111 -53.14 -13.69 1.26
N ALA A 112 -54.12 -13.27 0.46
CA ALA A 112 -54.78 -11.97 0.61
C ALA A 112 -55.77 -11.91 1.79
N ASN A 113 -56.24 -13.05 2.29
CA ASN A 113 -57.27 -13.17 3.32
C ASN A 113 -56.79 -14.08 4.47
N PRO A 114 -55.88 -13.61 5.34
CA PRO A 114 -55.44 -14.40 6.48
C PRO A 114 -56.58 -14.60 7.49
N VAL A 115 -56.68 -15.81 8.03
CA VAL A 115 -57.66 -16.20 9.06
C VAL A 115 -56.90 -16.52 10.34
N TYR A 116 -57.40 -16.07 11.48
CA TYR A 116 -56.70 -16.17 12.76
C TYR A 116 -57.33 -17.23 13.67
N LEU A 117 -56.50 -17.99 14.37
CA LEU A 117 -56.94 -18.90 15.43
C LEU A 117 -56.80 -18.21 16.79
N ARG A 118 -57.90 -18.11 17.52
CA ARG A 118 -57.88 -17.60 18.90
C ARG A 118 -57.55 -18.76 19.85
N LEU A 119 -56.38 -18.72 20.49
CA LEU A 119 -55.86 -19.82 21.30
C LEU A 119 -56.65 -20.08 22.59
N SER A 120 -57.38 -19.08 23.09
CA SER A 120 -58.15 -19.19 24.34
C SER A 120 -59.34 -20.14 24.25
N ASP A 121 -59.93 -20.24 23.07
CA ASP A 121 -61.22 -20.88 22.83
C ASP A 121 -61.26 -21.69 21.53
N GLY A 122 -60.16 -21.71 20.77
CA GLY A 122 -60.06 -22.44 19.50
C GLY A 122 -60.91 -21.85 18.37
N ALA A 123 -61.46 -20.65 18.54
CA ALA A 123 -62.30 -20.04 17.52
C ALA A 123 -61.47 -19.57 16.33
N VAL A 124 -61.95 -19.87 15.13
CA VAL A 124 -61.38 -19.42 13.86
C VAL A 124 -62.09 -18.10 13.48
N LEU A 125 -61.33 -17.03 13.36
CA LEU A 125 -61.82 -15.68 13.06
C LEU A 125 -61.54 -15.36 11.59
N GLY A 126 -62.60 -15.39 10.77
CA GLY A 126 -62.58 -15.17 9.32
C GLY A 126 -63.19 -16.34 8.55
N GLU A 127 -63.29 -16.19 7.23
CA GLU A 127 -63.79 -17.24 6.33
C GLU A 127 -62.60 -17.93 5.63
N PRO A 128 -62.29 -19.20 5.95
CA PRO A 128 -61.19 -19.92 5.31
C PRO A 128 -61.49 -20.12 3.82
N THR A 129 -60.74 -19.42 2.98
CA THR A 129 -60.83 -19.54 1.53
C THR A 129 -59.48 -19.96 0.98
N ALA A 130 -59.45 -20.90 0.04
CA ALA A 130 -58.22 -21.29 -0.62
C ALA A 130 -57.60 -20.07 -1.32
N ALA A 131 -56.29 -19.86 -1.13
CA ALA A 131 -55.58 -18.80 -1.84
C ALA A 131 -55.54 -19.15 -3.34
N ILE A 132 -56.08 -18.25 -4.17
CA ILE A 132 -56.07 -18.42 -5.62
C ILE A 132 -54.77 -17.79 -6.13
N GLY A 133 -53.86 -18.63 -6.60
CA GLY A 133 -52.59 -18.21 -7.18
C GLY A 133 -52.70 -17.75 -8.63
N GLY A 134 -51.71 -17.00 -9.07
CA GLY A 134 -51.52 -16.60 -10.46
C GLY A 134 -50.62 -15.38 -10.58
N ALA A 135 -49.95 -15.26 -11.73
CA ALA A 135 -48.97 -14.20 -12.00
C ALA A 135 -49.48 -12.78 -11.71
N ALA A 136 -50.78 -12.53 -11.88
CA ALA A 136 -51.39 -11.22 -11.59
C ALA A 136 -51.57 -10.94 -10.08
N ALA A 137 -51.67 -11.96 -9.23
CA ALA A 137 -51.84 -11.81 -7.78
C ALA A 137 -50.51 -11.49 -7.07
N SER A 138 -49.38 -11.88 -7.67
CA SER A 138 -48.03 -11.67 -7.15
C SER A 138 -47.25 -10.62 -7.95
N ALA A 139 -47.81 -10.09 -9.04
CA ALA A 139 -47.12 -9.13 -9.91
C ALA A 139 -46.82 -7.82 -9.16
N PRO A 140 -45.55 -7.38 -9.12
CA PRO A 140 -45.20 -6.11 -8.50
C PRO A 140 -45.79 -4.94 -9.30
N LEU A 141 -46.38 -3.97 -8.59
CA LEU A 141 -46.93 -2.75 -9.20
C LEU A 141 -45.84 -1.83 -9.77
N VAL A 142 -44.59 -2.00 -9.32
CA VAL A 142 -43.42 -1.26 -9.79
C VAL A 142 -42.40 -2.26 -10.34
N PRO A 143 -42.05 -2.19 -11.62
CA PRO A 143 -41.09 -3.11 -12.21
C PRO A 143 -39.70 -2.86 -11.63
N ASN A 144 -39.00 -3.94 -11.27
CA ASN A 144 -37.59 -3.88 -10.92
C ASN A 144 -36.75 -4.37 -12.10
N ALA A 145 -36.03 -3.45 -12.75
CA ALA A 145 -35.14 -3.81 -13.87
C ALA A 145 -33.93 -4.62 -13.41
N LEU A 146 -33.51 -4.49 -12.15
CA LEU A 146 -32.31 -5.14 -11.62
C LEU A 146 -32.47 -6.66 -11.56
N ILE A 147 -33.68 -7.19 -11.37
CA ILE A 147 -33.93 -8.64 -11.33
C ILE A 147 -34.06 -9.27 -12.72
N SER A 148 -34.03 -8.47 -13.78
CA SER A 148 -34.17 -8.96 -15.15
C SER A 148 -32.93 -9.77 -15.57
N GLY A 149 -33.13 -11.03 -15.97
CA GLY A 149 -32.03 -11.91 -16.41
C GLY A 149 -31.37 -12.71 -15.27
N VAL A 150 -31.82 -12.57 -14.02
CA VAL A 150 -31.41 -13.47 -12.94
C VAL A 150 -32.29 -14.72 -12.99
N PRO A 151 -31.72 -15.94 -13.11
CA PRO A 151 -32.51 -17.16 -13.19
C PRO A 151 -33.21 -17.45 -11.86
N LEU A 152 -34.46 -17.90 -11.94
CA LEU A 152 -35.21 -18.33 -10.76
C LEU A 152 -34.70 -19.69 -10.28
N VAL A 153 -35.00 -20.04 -9.03
CA VAL A 153 -34.64 -21.30 -8.36
C VAL A 153 -35.04 -22.54 -9.18
N THR A 154 -36.11 -22.48 -9.95
CA THR A 154 -36.56 -23.58 -10.82
C THR A 154 -35.73 -23.74 -12.10
N GLU A 155 -35.05 -22.69 -12.54
CA GLU A 155 -34.15 -22.72 -13.71
C GLU A 155 -32.67 -22.89 -13.30
N GLN A 156 -32.35 -22.65 -12.03
CA GLN A 156 -31.06 -22.98 -11.45
C GLN A 156 -30.95 -24.50 -11.31
N GLN A 157 -30.08 -25.11 -12.13
CA GLN A 157 -29.70 -26.52 -12.04
C GLN A 157 -29.39 -26.86 -10.57
N PRO A 158 -29.91 -27.99 -10.02
CA PRO A 158 -29.73 -28.30 -8.60
C PRO A 158 -28.24 -28.28 -8.25
N VAL A 159 -27.84 -27.33 -7.41
CA VAL A 159 -26.53 -27.37 -6.77
C VAL A 159 -26.53 -28.64 -5.95
N GLN A 160 -25.73 -29.62 -6.36
CA GLN A 160 -25.43 -30.78 -5.54
C GLN A 160 -24.78 -30.24 -4.27
N THR A 161 -25.55 -30.11 -3.20
CA THR A 161 -25.03 -29.92 -1.86
C THR A 161 -24.00 -31.03 -1.63
N PRO A 162 -22.72 -30.72 -1.35
CA PRO A 162 -21.81 -31.76 -0.90
C PRO A 162 -22.31 -32.23 0.46
N SER A 163 -23.07 -33.33 0.46
CA SER A 163 -23.47 -34.06 1.65
C SER A 163 -22.19 -34.61 2.30
N GLY A 164 -21.60 -33.82 3.19
CA GLY A 164 -20.52 -34.26 4.05
C GLY A 164 -21.06 -35.17 5.14
N GLY A 165 -20.67 -36.45 5.12
CA GLY A 165 -20.81 -37.32 6.29
C GLY A 165 -20.92 -38.82 6.02
N THR A 166 -19.90 -39.48 5.46
CA THR A 166 -19.48 -40.83 5.90
C THR A 166 -17.99 -41.02 5.56
N PRO A 167 -17.11 -41.28 6.54
CA PRO A 167 -15.72 -41.69 6.28
C PRO A 167 -15.67 -43.16 5.87
N GLY A 168 -15.18 -43.46 4.67
CA GLY A 168 -14.94 -44.85 4.29
C GLY A 168 -14.61 -45.04 2.82
N GLU A 169 -13.36 -45.45 2.61
CA GLU A 169 -12.84 -46.17 1.44
C GLU A 169 -12.40 -45.36 0.20
N ALA A 170 -11.07 -45.23 0.15
CA ALA A 170 -10.29 -45.03 -1.04
C ALA A 170 -10.60 -46.09 -2.11
N SER A 171 -10.82 -45.64 -3.34
CA SER A 171 -10.27 -46.34 -4.49
C SER A 171 -9.83 -45.34 -5.55
N ALA A 172 -8.57 -45.47 -5.89
CA ALA A 172 -7.87 -44.71 -6.90
C ALA A 172 -8.45 -44.94 -8.29
N SER A 173 -8.49 -43.88 -9.11
CA SER A 173 -8.01 -43.89 -10.50
C SER A 173 -8.07 -42.49 -11.10
N ALA A 174 -6.90 -41.86 -11.23
CA ALA A 174 -6.57 -41.05 -12.41
C ALA A 174 -6.15 -42.03 -13.53
N PRO A 175 -6.16 -41.71 -14.85
CA PRO A 175 -5.88 -40.39 -15.41
C PRO A 175 -6.71 -39.99 -16.65
N GLY A 176 -6.64 -38.72 -17.05
CA GLY A 176 -7.18 -38.29 -18.34
C GLY A 176 -7.25 -36.78 -18.52
N ALA A 177 -6.10 -36.12 -18.57
CA ALA A 177 -5.99 -34.73 -18.98
C ALA A 177 -6.36 -34.58 -20.47
N THR A 178 -7.33 -33.72 -20.77
CA THR A 178 -7.40 -32.99 -22.04
C THR A 178 -7.66 -31.52 -21.72
N PRO A 179 -6.84 -30.57 -22.22
CA PRO A 179 -7.06 -29.15 -21.97
C PRO A 179 -8.17 -28.66 -22.92
N VAL A 180 -9.34 -28.33 -22.37
CA VAL A 180 -10.37 -27.62 -23.12
C VAL A 180 -10.03 -26.13 -23.06
N VAL A 181 -9.59 -25.62 -24.21
CA VAL A 181 -9.41 -24.19 -24.52
C VAL A 181 -10.79 -23.53 -24.55
N PRO A 182 -11.01 -22.39 -23.86
CA PRO A 182 -12.27 -21.65 -23.96
C PRO A 182 -12.38 -20.93 -25.32
N PRO A 183 -13.57 -20.85 -25.94
CA PRO A 183 -13.77 -20.12 -27.20
C PRO A 183 -13.63 -18.59 -27.00
N PRO A 184 -13.17 -17.86 -28.03
CA PRO A 184 -13.06 -16.40 -27.96
C PRO A 184 -14.45 -15.74 -27.91
N PRO A 185 -14.64 -14.67 -27.12
CA PRO A 185 -15.86 -13.88 -27.20
C PRO A 185 -15.90 -13.14 -28.55
N ALA A 186 -16.79 -13.60 -29.43
CA ALA A 186 -17.30 -12.82 -30.54
C ALA A 186 -18.45 -11.98 -30.00
N ASP A 187 -18.19 -10.71 -29.71
CA ASP A 187 -19.11 -9.59 -29.95
C ASP A 187 -18.46 -8.29 -29.49
N GLY A 188 -18.27 -7.38 -30.45
CA GLY A 188 -17.69 -6.06 -30.23
C GLY A 188 -18.63 -5.16 -29.46
N LEU A 189 -18.07 -4.41 -28.51
CA LEU A 189 -18.75 -3.33 -27.78
C LEU A 189 -19.42 -2.36 -28.79
N PRO A 190 -20.71 -2.01 -28.62
CA PRO A 190 -21.30 -0.93 -29.39
C PRO A 190 -20.68 0.41 -28.94
N THR A 191 -20.04 1.11 -29.87
CA THR A 191 -19.62 2.50 -29.67
C THR A 191 -20.84 3.43 -29.74
N PRO A 192 -20.92 4.48 -28.91
CA PRO A 192 -22.04 5.41 -28.96
C PRO A 192 -22.00 6.24 -30.25
N ALA A 193 -23.08 6.18 -31.03
CA ALA A 193 -23.32 7.08 -32.14
C ALA A 193 -23.63 8.48 -31.60
N THR A 194 -22.81 9.46 -31.98
CA THR A 194 -23.13 10.88 -31.79
C THR A 194 -23.95 11.35 -32.99
N HIS A 195 -25.10 11.98 -32.71
CA HIS A 195 -25.83 12.83 -33.64
C HIS A 195 -25.68 14.28 -33.20
#